data_AF-A0A3D4NSA4-F1
#
_entry.id   AF-A0A3D4NSA4-F1
#
_cell.length_a   1.000
_cell.length_b   1.000
_cell.length_c   1.000
_cell.angle_alpha   90.00
_cell.angle_beta   90.00
_cell.angle_gamma   90.00
#
_symmetry.space_group_name_H-M   'P 1'
#
loop_
_entity.id
_entity.type
_entity.pdbx_description
1 polymer ?
#
loop_
_entity_poly.entity_id
_entity_poly.type
_entity_poly.pdbx_seq_one_letter_code
_entity_poly.pdbx_strand_id
1 'polypeptide(L)'
;MKISAKLAFFAIVVTLAYLGLAVWGMGGFAAFFSHAPLVVVVLATLVMAIASLFTEVNLSSGEREDRANRWVLPAFGVIGILSGFLPA
;
A
#
# COMPACT_ATOMS: atom_id res chain seq x y z
N MET A 1 -13.43 13.76 7.72
CA MET A 1 -12.96 14.50 6.51
C MET A 1 -13.71 14.03 5.25
N LYS A 2 -13.95 14.87 4.23
CA LYS A 2 -14.41 14.39 2.90
C LYS A 2 -13.19 13.86 2.14
N ILE A 3 -13.10 12.55 1.91
CA ILE A 3 -12.06 12.00 1.04
C ILE A 3 -12.23 12.57 -0.36
N SER A 4 -11.16 13.17 -0.89
CA SER A 4 -11.13 13.58 -2.29
C SER A 4 -11.12 12.34 -3.18
N ALA A 5 -11.93 12.34 -4.24
CA ALA A 5 -11.92 11.28 -5.25
C ALA A 5 -10.51 11.02 -5.82
N LYS A 6 -9.68 12.08 -5.90
CA LYS A 6 -8.27 11.96 -6.30
C LYS A 6 -7.48 11.10 -5.31
N LEU A 7 -7.65 11.32 -4.01
CA LEU A 7 -6.95 10.55 -2.98
C LEU A 7 -7.39 9.08 -2.98
N ALA A 8 -8.69 8.82 -3.08
CA ALA A 8 -9.21 7.46 -3.19
C ALA A 8 -8.65 6.73 -4.42
N PHE A 9 -8.61 7.39 -5.58
CA PHE A 9 -8.01 6.84 -6.79
C PHE A 9 -6.53 6.50 -6.57
N PHE A 10 -5.74 7.42 -6.01
CA PHE A 10 -4.33 7.16 -5.72
C PHE A 10 -4.13 5.99 -4.75
N ALA A 11 -4.94 5.90 -3.69
CA ALA A 11 -4.87 4.79 -2.74
C ALA A 11 -5.10 3.45 -3.45
N ILE A 12 -6.16 3.33 -4.27
CA ILE A 12 -6.48 2.11 -5.01
C ILE A 12 -5.33 1.75 -5.97
N VAL A 13 -4.86 2.71 -6.78
CA VAL A 13 -3.81 2.45 -7.77
C VAL A 13 -2.51 2.01 -7.10
N VAL A 14 -2.10 2.68 -6.02
CA VAL A 14 -0.85 2.33 -5.32
C VAL A 14 -0.97 0.98 -4.61
N THR A 15 -2.13 0.66 -4.00
CA THR A 15 -2.37 -0.68 -3.42
C THR A 15 -2.28 -1.77 -4.49
N LEU A 16 -2.91 -1.58 -5.65
CA LEU A 16 -2.83 -2.53 -6.76
C LEU A 16 -1.42 -2.65 -7.33
N ALA A 17 -0.69 -1.54 -7.45
CA ALA A 17 0.70 -1.55 -7.89
C ALA A 17 1.60 -2.33 -6.91
N TYR A 18 1.38 -2.17 -5.60
CA TYR A 18 2.14 -2.89 -4.58
C TYR A 18 1.84 -4.40 -4.57
N LEU A 19 0.57 -4.80 -4.75
CA LEU A 19 0.22 -6.21 -4.97
C LEU A 19 0.83 -6.75 -6.27
N GLY A 20 0.79 -5.95 -7.35
CA GLY A 20 1.41 -6.29 -8.63
C GLY A 20 2.92 -6.48 -8.53
N LEU A 21 3.60 -5.67 -7.70
CA LEU A 21 5.01 -5.84 -7.38
C LEU A 21 5.29 -7.19 -6.70
N ALA A 22 4.46 -7.58 -5.73
CA ALA A 22 4.59 -8.89 -5.07
C ALA A 22 4.34 -10.06 -6.05
N VAL A 23 3.36 -9.92 -6.94
CA VAL A 23 3.11 -10.89 -8.01
C VAL A 23 4.33 -10.98 -8.94
N TRP A 24 4.93 -9.85 -9.30
CA TRP A 24 6.13 -9.82 -10.14
C TRP A 24 7.34 -10.47 -9.44
N GLY A 25 7.59 -10.12 -8.18
CA GLY A 25 8.67 -10.72 -7.39
C GLY A 25 8.58 -12.24 -7.24
N MET A 26 7.35 -12.78 -7.26
CA MET A 26 7.10 -14.22 -7.19
C MET A 26 7.09 -14.94 -8.56
N GLY A 27 7.33 -14.21 -9.65
CA GLY A 27 7.40 -14.81 -11.00
C GLY A 27 6.07 -14.83 -11.76
N GLY A 28 5.08 -14.06 -11.33
CA GLY A 28 3.83 -13.82 -12.07
C GLY A 28 2.57 -14.36 -11.40
N PHE A 29 1.42 -14.09 -12.02
CA PHE A 29 0.09 -14.38 -11.45
C PHE A 29 -0.11 -15.85 -11.10
N ALA A 30 0.22 -16.77 -12.02
CA ALA A 30 0.03 -18.20 -11.78
C ALA A 30 0.88 -18.71 -10.60
N ALA A 31 2.13 -18.25 -10.48
CA ALA A 31 2.99 -18.59 -9.36
C ALA A 31 2.42 -18.06 -8.05
N PHE A 32 2.09 -16.77 -7.99
CA PHE A 32 1.57 -16.13 -6.78
C PHE A 32 0.24 -16.73 -6.29
N PHE A 33 -0.75 -16.87 -7.18
CA PHE A 33 -2.08 -17.35 -6.82
C PHE A 33 -2.19 -18.88 -6.66
N SER A 34 -1.10 -19.63 -6.92
CA SER A 34 -1.02 -21.05 -6.55
C SER A 34 -0.93 -21.27 -5.03
N HIS A 35 -0.58 -20.23 -4.26
CA HIS A 35 -0.49 -20.28 -2.81
C HIS A 35 -1.75 -19.69 -2.17
N ALA A 36 -2.64 -20.54 -1.65
CA ALA A 36 -3.88 -20.12 -0.99
C ALA A 36 -3.70 -19.02 0.09
N PRO A 37 -2.65 -19.04 0.93
CA PRO A 37 -2.43 -17.95 1.90
C PRO A 37 -2.25 -16.58 1.24
N LEU A 38 -1.59 -16.51 0.08
CA LEU A 38 -1.37 -15.25 -0.62
C LEU A 38 -2.66 -14.68 -1.22
N VAL A 39 -3.60 -15.54 -1.61
CA VAL A 39 -4.95 -15.12 -2.00
C VAL A 39 -5.65 -14.43 -0.84
N VAL A 40 -5.56 -15.01 0.36
CA VAL A 40 -6.14 -14.40 1.58
C VAL A 40 -5.49 -13.04 1.87
N VAL A 41 -4.16 -12.93 1.73
CA VAL A 41 -3.44 -11.66 1.90
C VAL A 41 -3.93 -10.60 0.91
N VAL A 42 -4.13 -10.94 -0.36
CA VAL A 42 -4.69 -10.02 -1.36
C VAL A 42 -6.06 -9.53 -0.93
N LEU A 43 -6.97 -10.44 -0.56
CA LEU A 43 -8.33 -10.10 -0.15
C LEU A 43 -8.34 -9.23 1.10
N ALA A 44 -7.58 -9.60 2.13
CA ALA A 44 -7.45 -8.83 3.36
C ALA A 44 -6.90 -7.42 3.08
N THR A 45 -5.89 -7.31 2.22
CA THR A 45 -5.30 -6.02 1.83
C THR A 45 -6.31 -5.13 1.11
N LEU A 46 -7.09 -5.68 0.18
CA LEU A 46 -8.14 -4.93 -0.53
C LEU A 46 -9.26 -4.47 0.41
N VAL A 47 -9.72 -5.35 1.32
CA VAL A 47 -10.72 -5.01 2.34
C VAL A 47 -10.20 -3.89 3.23
N MET A 48 -8.96 -3.98 3.71
CA MET A 48 -8.34 -2.95 4.54
C MET A 48 -8.14 -1.63 3.78
N ALA A 49 -7.75 -1.67 2.50
CA ALA A 49 -7.62 -0.48 1.67
C ALA A 49 -8.97 0.23 1.52
N ILE A 50 -10.05 -0.51 1.25
CA ILE A 50 -11.41 0.05 1.17
C ILE A 50 -11.84 0.60 2.53
N ALA A 51 -11.67 -0.16 3.61
CA ALA A 51 -12.03 0.27 4.96
C ALA A 51 -11.30 1.56 5.36
N SER A 52 -10.02 1.70 4.98
CA SER A 52 -9.23 2.90 5.28
C SER A 52 -9.83 4.19 4.71
N LEU A 53 -10.56 4.12 3.59
CA LEU A 53 -11.25 5.26 2.97
C LEU A 53 -12.42 5.79 3.82
N PHE A 54 -12.80 5.09 4.89
CA PHE A 54 -13.86 5.49 5.80
C PHE A 54 -13.34 5.76 7.20
N THR A 55 -12.02 5.77 7.39
CA THR A 55 -11.38 6.05 8.68
C THR A 55 -10.66 7.39 8.65
N GLU A 56 -10.58 8.06 9.82
CA GLU A 56 -9.77 9.27 9.97
C GLU A 56 -8.30 8.96 10.31
N VAL A 57 -7.96 7.67 10.46
CA VAL A 57 -6.63 7.19 10.86
C VAL A 57 -6.18 7.92 12.14
N ASN A 58 -4.88 8.16 12.32
CA ASN A 58 -4.32 8.88 13.47
C ASN A 58 -4.17 10.39 13.17
N LEU A 59 -5.08 10.95 12.38
CA LEU A 59 -5.05 12.37 12.01
C LEU A 59 -5.65 13.20 13.15
N SER A 60 -4.78 13.92 13.84
CA SER A 60 -5.14 14.94 14.83
C SER A 60 -5.09 16.33 14.20
N SER A 61 -5.92 17.25 14.70
CA SER A 61 -5.83 18.68 14.37
C SER A 61 -4.65 19.40 15.04
N GLY A 62 -3.76 18.67 15.72
CA GLY A 62 -2.58 19.19 16.40
C GLY A 62 -1.50 19.77 15.47
N GLU A 63 -0.26 19.82 15.95
CA GLU A 63 0.85 20.39 15.20
C GLU A 63 1.09 19.70 13.86
N ARG A 64 1.38 20.51 12.83
CA ARG A 64 1.56 20.02 11.47
C ARG A 64 2.93 19.39 11.32
N GLU A 65 2.97 18.18 10.75
CA GLU A 65 4.22 17.43 10.48
C GLU A 65 5.30 18.30 9.83
N ASP A 66 6.52 18.22 10.35
CA ASP A 66 7.67 18.95 9.82
C ASP A 66 7.93 18.59 8.36
N ARG A 67 7.94 19.60 7.50
CA ARG A 67 8.18 19.42 6.07
C ARG A 67 9.61 18.99 5.78
N ALA A 68 10.57 19.27 6.66
CA ALA A 68 11.93 18.76 6.53
C ALA A 68 11.95 17.23 6.53
N ASN A 69 11.05 16.55 7.26
CA ASN A 69 10.98 15.08 7.35
C ASN A 69 10.45 14.39 6.07
N ARG A 70 10.02 15.14 5.06
CA ARG A 70 9.49 14.58 3.81
C ARG A 70 10.51 13.80 3.00
N TRP A 71 11.80 13.95 3.28
CA TRP A 71 12.86 13.13 2.68
C TRP A 71 12.68 11.63 2.94
N VAL A 72 11.94 11.26 4.00
CA VAL A 72 11.67 9.86 4.34
C VAL A 72 10.72 9.22 3.32
N LEU A 73 9.85 9.99 2.66
CA LEU A 73 8.90 9.47 1.68
C LEU A 73 9.60 8.76 0.49
N PRO A 74 10.60 9.35 -0.21
CA PRO A 74 11.33 8.63 -1.24
C PRO A 74 12.12 7.44 -0.68
N ALA A 75 12.66 7.52 0.54
CA ALA A 75 13.35 6.37 1.17
C ALA A 75 12.40 5.18 1.38
N PHE A 76 11.20 5.43 1.92
CA PHE A 76 10.15 4.41 2.04
C PHE A 76 9.65 3.92 0.68
N GLY A 77 9.64 4.79 -0.35
CA GLY A 77 9.35 4.37 -1.72
C GLY A 77 10.36 3.34 -2.23
N VAL A 78 11.66 3.59 -2.06
CA VAL A 78 12.73 2.65 -2.45
C VAL A 78 12.64 1.35 -1.64
N ILE A 79 12.49 1.45 -0.32
CA ILE A 79 12.34 0.26 0.54
C ILE A 79 11.12 -0.56 0.11
N GLY A 80 9.98 0.07 -0.12
CA GLY A 80 8.76 -0.60 -0.57
C GLY A 80 8.95 -1.35 -1.89
N ILE A 81 9.71 -0.81 -2.84
CA ILE A 81 10.04 -1.51 -4.08
C ILE A 81 10.93 -2.73 -3.80
N LEU A 82 11.99 -2.55 -2.99
CA LEU A 82 12.93 -3.62 -2.67
C LEU A 82 12.27 -4.77 -1.89
N SER A 83 11.30 -4.47 -1.04
CA SER A 83 10.52 -5.47 -0.28
C SER A 83 9.76 -6.46 -1.17
N GLY A 84 9.55 -6.16 -2.46
CA GLY A 84 8.95 -7.10 -3.41
C GLY A 84 9.90 -8.22 -3.85
N PHE A 85 11.21 -8.05 -3.66
CA PHE A 85 12.23 -8.95 -4.19
C PHE A 85 13.19 -9.49 -3.14
N LEU A 86 13.34 -8.77 -2.01
CA LEU A 86 14.20 -9.17 -0.91
C LEU A 86 13.38 -9.87 0.18
N PRO A 87 13.95 -10.89 0.85
CA PRO A 87 13.32 -11.49 2.01
C PRO A 87 13.15 -10.46 3.14
N ALA A 88 12.11 -10.65 3.94
CA ALA A 88 11.81 -9.85 5.13
C ALA A 88 12.77 -10.14 6.29
#